data_AF-A0A1Y2CR17-F1
#
_entry.id   AF-A0A1Y2CR17-F1
#
_cell.length_a   1.000
_cell.length_b   1.000
_cell.length_c   1.000
_cell.angle_alpha   90.00
_cell.angle_beta   90.00
_cell.angle_gamma   90.00
#
_symmetry.space_group_name_H-M   'P 1'
#
loop_
_entity.id
_entity.type
_entity.pdbx_description
1 polymer ?
#
loop_
_entity_poly.entity_id
_entity_poly.type
_entity_poly.pdbx_seq_one_letter_code
_entity_poly.pdbx_strand_id
1 'polypeptide(L)' 'SAEFLYKHLCDDHVGRKANNNLCLTCHWNNCNFTKNKRDHITSHLRKHISFKPFVCQICERAFKRPQDLKKHKIVH' A
#
# COMPACT_ATOMS: atom_id res chain seq x y z
N SER A 1 -3.86 -5.14 -13.98
CA SER A 1 -4.76 -5.67 -12.93
C SER A 1 -4.44 -5.03 -11.59
N ALA A 2 -5.43 -4.84 -10.71
CA ALA A 2 -5.25 -4.23 -9.38
C ALA A 2 -4.29 -5.04 -8.47
N GLU A 3 -4.17 -6.34 -8.71
CA GLU A 3 -3.21 -7.22 -8.03
C GLU A 3 -1.76 -6.96 -8.45
N PHE A 4 -1.51 -6.78 -9.75
CA PHE A 4 -0.17 -6.45 -10.28
C PHE A 4 0.33 -5.10 -9.72
N LEU A 5 -0.58 -4.14 -9.64
CA LEU A 5 -0.41 -2.84 -9.01
C LEU A 5 -0.02 -2.93 -7.52
N TYR A 6 -0.69 -3.83 -6.80
CA TYR A 6 -0.39 -4.08 -5.39
C TYR A 6 0.98 -4.74 -5.19
N LYS A 7 1.37 -5.67 -6.07
CA LYS A 7 2.70 -6.30 -6.07
C LYS A 7 3.82 -5.27 -6.36
N HIS A 8 3.70 -4.49 -7.42
CA HIS A 8 4.64 -3.40 -7.74
C HIS A 8 4.82 -2.41 -6.56
N LEU A 9 3.73 -2.05 -5.87
CA LEU A 9 3.80 -1.24 -4.65
C LEU A 9 4.65 -1.90 -3.55
N CYS A 10 4.41 -3.18 -3.25
CA CYS A 10 5.14 -3.92 -2.23
C CYS A 10 6.63 -4.06 -2.57
N ASP A 11 6.97 -4.37 -3.81
CA ASP A 11 8.34 -4.67 -4.24
C ASP A 11 9.19 -3.42 -4.49
N ASP A 12 8.71 -2.46 -5.28
CA ASP A 12 9.51 -1.32 -5.73
C ASP A 12 9.57 -0.17 -4.71
N HIS A 13 8.53 0.00 -3.89
CA HIS A 13 8.42 1.13 -2.98
C HIS A 13 8.53 0.74 -1.50
N VAL A 14 8.18 -0.50 -1.13
CA VAL A 14 8.18 -1.03 0.25
C VAL A 14 9.28 -2.09 0.46
N GLY A 15 10.51 -1.87 -0.03
CA GLY A 15 11.63 -2.82 0.19
C GLY A 15 13.00 -2.22 0.50
N ARG A 16 13.54 -1.34 -0.34
CA ARG A 16 14.93 -0.82 -0.19
C ARG A 16 15.15 0.11 1.02
N LYS A 17 15.98 -0.32 1.99
CA LYS A 17 16.62 0.59 2.98
C LYS A 17 17.45 1.59 2.18
N ALA A 18 17.26 2.88 2.41
CA ALA A 18 18.09 3.89 1.79
C ALA A 18 18.58 4.86 2.86
N ASN A 19 19.91 4.91 2.99
CA ASN A 19 20.60 5.88 3.80
C ASN A 19 20.63 7.22 3.04
N ASN A 20 20.09 8.26 3.68
CA ASN A 20 20.08 9.67 3.28
C ASN A 20 19.31 10.10 2.02
N ASN A 21 18.56 11.20 2.19
CA ASN A 21 17.91 12.03 1.18
C ASN A 21 17.12 11.30 0.08
N LEU A 22 16.12 10.52 0.48
CA LEU A 22 15.13 9.99 -0.46
C LEU A 22 14.24 11.12 -0.99
N CYS A 23 14.21 11.30 -2.30
CA CYS A 23 13.14 12.02 -2.99
C CYS A 23 12.30 10.97 -3.72
N LEU A 24 11.22 10.51 -3.09
CA LEU A 24 10.34 9.48 -3.64
C LEU A 24 9.19 10.17 -4.38
N THR A 25 9.24 10.14 -5.70
CA THR A 25 8.18 10.69 -6.56
C THR A 25 7.35 9.56 -7.16
N CYS A 26 6.04 9.65 -6.96
CA CYS A 26 5.06 8.82 -7.64
C CYS A 26 4.80 9.43 -9.01
N HIS A 27 4.98 8.64 -10.09
CA HIS A 27 4.66 9.01 -11.47
C HIS A 27 3.44 8.24 -12.02
N TRP A 28 2.70 7.56 -11.14
CA TRP A 28 1.57 6.72 -11.53
C TRP A 28 0.42 7.55 -12.10
N ASN A 29 -0.02 7.25 -13.33
CA ASN A 29 -1.16 7.91 -13.98
C ASN A 29 -1.07 9.45 -13.94
N ASN A 30 0.10 9.99 -14.29
CA ASN A 30 0.44 11.42 -14.23
C ASN A 30 0.33 12.04 -12.82
N CYS A 31 0.36 11.22 -11.77
CA CYS A 31 0.63 11.70 -10.42
C CYS A 31 2.05 12.25 -10.37
N ASN A 32 2.29 13.29 -9.56
CA ASN A 32 3.61 13.88 -9.33
C ASN A 32 3.85 14.10 -7.82
N PHE A 33 3.34 13.18 -7.00
CA PHE A 33 3.41 13.31 -5.55
C PHE A 33 4.79 12.90 -5.04
N THR A 34 5.47 13.84 -4.38
CA THR A 34 6.84 13.65 -3.88
C THR A 34 6.88 13.66 -2.35
N LYS A 35 7.58 12.68 -1.76
CA LYS A 35 7.87 12.65 -0.32
C LYS A 35 9.26 12.13 -0.02
N ASN A 36 9.79 12.54 1.13
CA ASN A 36 11.10 12.11 1.63
C ASN A 36 11.04 10.97 2.65
N LYS A 37 9.84 10.50 2.98
CA LYS A 37 9.65 9.35 3.88
C LYS A 37 8.95 8.22 3.15
N ARG A 38 9.45 7.00 3.38
CA ARG A 38 8.95 5.78 2.77
C ARG A 38 7.51 5.47 3.16
N ASP A 39 7.18 5.59 4.43
CA ASP A 39 5.84 5.31 4.93
C ASP A 39 4.80 6.25 4.29
N HIS A 40 5.17 7.50 4.02
CA HIS A 40 4.31 8.48 3.36
C HIS A 40 4.06 8.15 1.89
N ILE A 41 5.10 7.82 1.10
CA ILE A 41 4.87 7.43 -0.29
C ILE A 41 4.08 6.12 -0.38
N THR A 42 4.36 5.17 0.52
CA THR A 42 3.64 3.89 0.60
C THR A 42 2.16 4.11 0.89
N SER A 43 1.84 5.02 1.83
CA SER A 43 0.46 5.39 2.15
C SER A 43 -0.22 6.11 0.97
N HIS A 44 0.50 6.99 0.28
CA HIS A 44 0.00 7.69 -0.91
C HIS A 44 -0.39 6.71 -2.02
N LEU A 45 0.45 5.72 -2.32
CA LEU A 45 0.21 4.78 -3.42
C LEU A 45 -1.07 3.93 -3.22
N ARG A 46 -1.54 3.76 -1.97
CA ARG A 46 -2.85 3.14 -1.68
C ARG A 46 -4.05 3.98 -2.13
N LYS A 47 -3.85 5.25 -2.54
CA LYS A 47 -4.91 6.06 -3.17
C LYS A 47 -5.17 5.65 -4.62
N HIS A 48 -4.14 5.20 -5.32
CA HIS A 48 -4.26 4.69 -6.70
C HIS A 48 -4.94 3.32 -6.75
N ILE A 49 -4.85 2.58 -5.64
CA ILE A 49 -5.32 1.21 -5.54
C ILE A 49 -6.53 1.15 -4.60
N SER A 50 -7.74 1.08 -5.18
CA SER A 50 -8.96 0.74 -4.43
C SER A 50 -9.06 -0.74 -4.07
N PHE A 51 -8.06 -1.55 -4.47
CA PHE A 51 -7.97 -2.96 -4.16
C PHE A 51 -7.85 -3.21 -2.65
N LYS A 52 -8.54 -4.25 -2.20
CA LYS A 52 -8.56 -4.68 -0.81
C LYS A 52 -8.08 -6.14 -0.76
N PRO A 53 -6.76 -6.37 -0.79
CA PRO A 53 -6.22 -7.73 -0.91
C PRO A 53 -6.45 -8.58 0.33
N PHE A 54 -6.78 -7.97 1.47
CA PHE A 54 -6.91 -8.66 2.75
C PHE A 54 -8.37 -9.00 3.00
N VAL A 55 -8.78 -10.22 2.67
CA VAL A 55 -10.16 -10.68 2.81
C VAL A 55 -10.32 -11.49 4.11
N CYS A 56 -11.40 -11.22 4.86
CA CYS A 56 -11.78 -12.05 6.01
C CYS A 56 -12.39 -13.36 5.51
N GLN A 57 -11.91 -14.50 5.99
CA GLN A 57 -12.44 -15.81 5.57
C GLN A 57 -13.76 -16.18 6.27
N ILE A 58 -14.15 -15.45 7.32
CA ILE A 58 -15.37 -15.73 8.09
C ILE A 58 -16.57 -14.95 7.50
N CYS A 59 -16.39 -13.69 7.13
CA CYS A 59 -17.46 -12.82 6.63
C CYS A 59 -17.17 -12.16 5.27
N GLU A 60 -16.10 -12.58 4.59
CA GLU A 60 -15.70 -12.12 3.23
C GLU A 60 -15.42 -10.61 3.11
N ARG A 61 -15.39 -9.89 4.23
CA ARG A 61 -15.10 -8.46 4.24
C ARG A 61 -13.65 -8.21 3.86
N ALA A 62 -13.44 -7.34 2.87
CA ALA A 62 -12.12 -6.99 2.37
C ALA A 62 -11.57 -5.71 3.01
N PHE A 63 -10.26 -5.68 3.24
CA PHE A 63 -9.52 -4.59 3.88
C PHE A 63 -8.32 -4.17 3.02
N LYS A 64 -7.93 -2.89 3.14
CA LYS A 64 -6.78 -2.32 2.42
C LYS A 64 -5.43 -2.64 3.07
N ARG A 65 -5.41 -3.00 4.36
CA ARG A 65 -4.18 -3.22 5.12
C ARG A 65 -4.28 -4.48 5.98
N PRO A 66 -3.16 -5.18 6.23
CA PRO A 66 -3.18 -6.40 7.03
C PRO A 66 -3.52 -6.14 8.50
N GLN A 67 -3.10 -5.00 9.06
CA GLN A 67 -3.44 -4.64 10.44
C GLN A 67 -4.94 -4.37 10.64
N ASP A 68 -5.64 -3.90 9.61
CA ASP A 68 -7.07 -3.64 9.67
C ASP A 68 -7.83 -4.98 9.69
N LEU A 69 -7.42 -5.94 8.84
CA LEU A 69 -7.93 -7.30 8.89
C LEU A 69 -7.62 -7.97 10.24
N LYS A 70 -6.40 -7.82 10.76
CA LYS A 70 -6.02 -8.41 12.07
C LYS A 70 -6.89 -7.88 13.20
N LYS A 71 -7.14 -6.57 13.24
CA LYS A 71 -8.07 -5.95 14.21
C LYS A 71 -9.49 -6.43 13.98
N HIS A 72 -9.94 -6.53 12.74
CA HIS A 72 -11.27 -7.04 12.44
C HIS A 72 -11.47 -8.50 12.88
N LYS A 73 -10.43 -9.34 12.81
CA LYS A 73 -10.54 -10.73 13.26
C LYS A 73 -10.87 -10.89 14.75
N ILE A 74 -10.67 -9.86 15.58
CA ILE A 74 -10.99 -9.92 17.02
C ILE A 74 -12.47 -9.71 17.32
N VAL A 75 -13.26 -9.21 16.35
CA VAL A 75 -14.71 -9.01 16.51
C VAL A 75 -15.51 -10.24 16.05
N HIS A 76 -14.83 -11.28 15.59
CA HIS A 76 -15.37 -12.62 15.44
C HIS A 76 -15.07 -13.41 16.71
#